data_AF-A0A4R4Z9E6-F1
#
_entry.id   AF-A0A4R4Z9E6-F1
#
_cell.length_a   1.000
_cell.length_b   1.000
_cell.length_c   1.000
_cell.angle_alpha   90.00
_cell.angle_beta   90.00
_cell.angle_gamma   90.00
#
_symmetry.space_group_name_H-M   'P 1'
#
loop_
_entity.id
_entity.type
_entity.pdbx_description
1 polymer ?
#
loop_
_entity_poly.entity_id
_entity_poly.type
_entity_poly.pdbx_seq_one_letter_code
_entity_poly.pdbx_strand_id
1 'polypeptide(L)'
;MLVVAGLATSAHAATGWVANSPSKILNSNTVRLVGGNTSVETANLDMFVQAGDVVSFRYVLQGDAKCDGGAPRVYVEAQGVVTNSWDQNLAAGTQCGSNGVVTFKVPANGRIGAAGVVYDNGKPGQVVVSDLRVDGRPVSFLNRPLARVTPDAPKVVQPECGTSRGTLTVPAKHGVTYQVNGEAWRPGEYKVRPGVYRVAAEARDGYRLVGDERWRLTVDKAAACPSPSPTPTEPPVSPSPTTSPTDTPEVREATPAAPVLTQATCDDKTASIAIPEVAGVVYKTASGKTVEQGKRYTVEAGNVSLTAEAADGYTLKDGAAAEWMFVVSETPDCQTPSATPTTPVVVVNNIPVPARVDTGLGGLTR
;
A
#
# COMPACT_ATOMS: atom_id res chain seq x y z
N MET A 1 5.16 -14.47 -42.56
CA MET A 1 5.98 -14.86 -41.40
C MET A 1 6.19 -13.60 -40.58
N LEU A 2 5.32 -13.35 -39.59
CA LEU A 2 5.31 -12.11 -38.81
C LEU A 2 6.11 -12.37 -37.52
N VAL A 3 7.28 -11.76 -37.40
CA VAL A 3 8.10 -11.85 -36.19
C VAL A 3 7.47 -10.94 -35.14
N VAL A 4 6.77 -11.54 -34.19
CA VAL A 4 6.38 -10.87 -32.95
C VAL A 4 7.64 -10.76 -32.10
N ALA A 5 8.25 -9.57 -32.10
CA ALA A 5 9.30 -9.24 -31.15
C ALA A 5 8.69 -9.27 -29.74
N GLY A 6 9.10 -10.26 -28.96
CA GLY A 6 8.73 -10.38 -27.56
C GLY A 6 9.17 -9.12 -26.81
N LEU A 7 8.20 -8.37 -26.31
CA LEU A 7 8.43 -7.37 -25.27
C LEU A 7 8.93 -8.12 -24.04
N ALA A 8 10.26 -8.10 -23.84
CA ALA A 8 10.85 -8.48 -22.58
C ALA A 8 10.31 -7.52 -21.51
N THR A 9 9.34 -8.01 -20.74
CA THR A 9 8.96 -7.36 -19.49
C THR A 9 10.14 -7.53 -18.55
N SER A 10 10.99 -6.51 -18.46
CA SER A 10 12.05 -6.45 -17.45
C SER A 10 11.37 -6.39 -16.08
N ALA A 11 11.18 -7.55 -15.46
CA ALA A 11 10.92 -7.63 -14.03
C ALA A 11 12.11 -6.93 -13.34
N HIS A 12 11.87 -5.80 -12.67
CA HIS A 12 12.89 -5.18 -11.84
C HIS A 12 13.34 -6.23 -10.81
N ALA A 13 14.59 -6.67 -10.92
CA ALA A 13 15.18 -7.59 -9.97
C ALA A 13 15.10 -6.98 -8.55
N ALA A 14 14.91 -7.83 -7.55
CA ALA A 14 15.05 -7.41 -6.16
C ALA A 14 16.38 -6.67 -6.01
N THR A 15 16.35 -5.44 -5.50
CA THR A 15 17.55 -4.59 -5.41
C THR A 15 18.56 -5.09 -4.39
N GLY A 16 18.35 -6.23 -3.72
CA GLY A 16 19.42 -6.89 -2.96
C GLY A 16 19.91 -6.18 -1.69
N TRP A 17 19.24 -5.11 -1.23
CA TRP A 17 19.75 -4.34 -0.09
C TRP A 17 19.79 -5.16 1.20
N VAL A 18 20.94 -5.11 1.87
CA VAL A 18 21.23 -5.76 3.15
C VAL A 18 21.62 -4.68 4.14
N ALA A 19 20.95 -4.65 5.29
CA ALA A 19 21.31 -3.76 6.38
C ALA A 19 22.29 -4.47 7.33
N ASN A 20 23.48 -3.89 7.49
CA ASN A 20 24.46 -4.39 8.46
C ASN A 20 24.04 -3.96 9.87
N SER A 21 23.81 -4.93 10.76
CA SER A 21 23.40 -4.67 12.14
C SER A 21 24.35 -3.67 12.81
N PRO A 22 23.86 -2.67 13.56
CA PRO A 22 22.47 -2.42 13.98
C PRO A 22 21.58 -1.60 13.01
N SER A 23 22.01 -1.34 11.77
CA SER A 23 21.20 -0.63 10.77
C SER A 23 19.91 -1.36 10.40
N LYS A 24 18.92 -0.61 9.90
CA LYS A 24 17.65 -1.16 9.42
C LYS A 24 17.18 -0.46 8.15
N ILE A 25 16.63 -1.23 7.23
CA ILE A 25 15.74 -0.71 6.17
C ILE A 25 14.39 -0.47 6.83
N LEU A 26 13.88 0.77 6.78
CA LEU A 26 12.62 1.14 7.43
C LEU A 26 11.43 1.00 6.47
N ASN A 27 11.63 1.36 5.20
CA ASN A 27 10.66 1.24 4.09
C ASN A 27 11.42 1.36 2.76
N SER A 28 10.72 1.35 1.61
CA SER A 28 11.37 1.44 0.29
C SER A 28 12.17 2.71 0.07
N ASN A 29 11.88 3.80 0.78
CA ASN A 29 12.55 5.08 0.57
C ASN A 29 13.47 5.50 1.72
N THR A 30 13.55 4.72 2.80
CA THR A 30 14.20 5.15 4.05
C THR A 30 14.98 4.02 4.71
N VAL A 31 16.22 4.33 5.10
CA VAL A 31 17.07 3.49 5.94
C VAL A 31 17.51 4.25 7.19
N ARG A 32 17.86 3.50 8.22
CA ARG A 32 18.45 4.03 9.45
C ARG A 32 19.77 3.35 9.73
N LEU A 33 20.82 4.15 9.82
CA LEU A 33 22.16 3.77 10.26
C LEU A 33 22.32 4.12 11.75
N VAL A 34 23.03 3.29 12.51
CA VAL A 34 23.12 3.42 13.98
C VAL A 34 24.57 3.22 14.44
N GLY A 35 25.21 4.31 14.87
CA GLY A 35 26.62 4.31 15.27
C GLY A 35 27.60 4.19 14.09
N GLY A 36 28.90 4.35 14.36
CA GLY A 36 29.95 4.21 13.36
C GLY A 36 30.09 2.79 12.83
N ASN A 37 30.75 2.64 11.69
CA ASN A 37 30.94 1.38 10.94
C ASN A 37 29.64 0.68 10.55
N THR A 38 28.61 1.46 10.21
CA THR A 38 27.33 0.90 9.77
C THR A 38 26.99 1.24 8.33
N SER A 39 26.25 0.35 7.68
CA SER A 39 25.80 0.55 6.31
C SER A 39 24.53 -0.22 5.96
N VAL A 40 23.90 0.19 4.86
CA VAL A 40 22.92 -0.59 4.10
C VAL A 40 23.43 -0.65 2.68
N GLU A 41 23.63 -1.84 2.12
CA GLU A 41 24.36 -2.04 0.87
C GLU A 41 23.68 -3.06 -0.04
N THR A 42 23.90 -2.93 -1.34
CA THR A 42 23.51 -3.90 -2.36
C THR A 42 24.66 -4.17 -3.31
N ALA A 43 24.74 -5.41 -3.81
CA ALA A 43 25.65 -5.81 -4.88
C ALA A 43 24.96 -5.87 -6.27
N ASN A 44 23.66 -5.58 -6.35
CA ASN A 44 22.90 -5.60 -7.60
C ASN A 44 21.78 -4.55 -7.64
N LEU A 45 22.16 -3.27 -7.71
CA LEU A 45 21.21 -2.17 -7.85
C LEU A 45 20.53 -2.15 -9.23
N ASP A 46 21.19 -2.69 -10.26
CA ASP A 46 20.57 -3.00 -11.55
C ASP A 46 20.14 -1.77 -12.38
N MET A 47 20.70 -0.58 -12.11
CA MET A 47 20.28 0.68 -12.74
C MET A 47 21.23 1.14 -13.85
N PHE A 48 20.67 1.47 -15.02
CA PHE A 48 21.43 2.08 -16.13
C PHE A 48 21.68 3.57 -15.89
N VAL A 49 22.91 4.01 -16.15
CA VAL A 49 23.39 5.37 -15.94
C VAL A 49 24.30 5.85 -17.08
N GLN A 50 24.34 7.16 -17.28
CA GLN A 50 25.30 7.87 -18.11
C GLN A 50 26.31 8.62 -17.23
N ALA A 51 27.48 8.90 -17.79
CA ALA A 51 28.45 9.78 -17.19
C ALA A 51 27.82 11.17 -17.00
N GLY A 52 27.92 11.72 -15.80
CA GLY A 52 27.31 12.98 -15.41
C GLY A 52 25.94 12.86 -14.73
N ASP A 53 25.31 11.68 -14.75
CA ASP A 53 24.07 11.41 -14.01
C ASP A 53 24.29 11.74 -12.53
N VAL A 54 23.30 12.41 -11.93
CA VAL A 54 23.40 12.87 -10.54
C VAL A 54 22.83 11.81 -9.60
N VAL A 55 23.64 11.38 -8.64
CA VAL A 55 23.17 10.66 -7.46
C VAL A 55 22.88 11.69 -6.37
N SER A 56 21.71 11.58 -5.73
CA SER A 56 21.30 12.46 -4.64
C SER A 56 20.64 11.69 -3.52
N PHE A 57 20.84 12.10 -2.27
CA PHE A 57 20.10 11.57 -1.13
C PHE A 57 19.90 12.64 -0.06
N ARG A 58 18.88 12.45 0.78
CA ARG A 58 18.62 13.26 1.96
C ARG A 58 19.01 12.49 3.21
N TYR A 59 19.52 13.19 4.23
CA TYR A 59 19.73 12.62 5.55
C TYR A 59 19.25 13.54 6.67
N VAL A 60 18.92 12.94 7.80
CA VAL A 60 18.64 13.60 9.08
C VAL A 60 19.51 12.97 10.15
N LEU A 61 20.21 13.80 10.92
CA LEU A 61 21.02 13.39 12.06
C LEU A 61 20.14 13.38 13.32
N GLN A 62 20.30 12.34 14.14
CA GLN A 62 19.57 12.18 15.40
C GLN A 62 20.52 11.76 16.52
N GLY A 63 20.24 12.25 17.73
CA GLY A 63 21.16 12.11 18.86
C GLY A 63 22.47 12.84 18.59
N ASP A 64 23.59 12.21 18.92
CA ASP A 64 24.93 12.80 18.76
C ASP A 64 25.53 12.58 17.37
N ALA A 65 24.73 12.10 16.41
CA ALA A 65 25.22 11.85 15.06
C ALA A 65 25.71 13.15 14.42
N LYS A 66 26.82 13.05 13.68
CA LYS A 66 27.44 14.20 13.01
C LYS A 66 27.67 13.86 11.55
N CYS A 67 27.61 14.88 10.71
CA CYS A 67 28.19 14.80 9.40
C CYS A 67 29.66 15.22 9.49
N ASP A 68 30.55 14.24 9.66
CA ASP A 68 32.00 14.40 9.73
C ASP A 68 32.70 13.13 9.22
N GLY A 69 34.01 13.18 9.01
CA GLY A 69 34.81 12.00 8.64
C GLY A 69 34.37 11.28 7.35
N GLY A 70 33.59 11.94 6.49
CA GLY A 70 33.06 11.37 5.25
C GLY A 70 31.85 10.49 5.38
N ALA A 71 31.10 10.72 6.45
CA ALA A 71 29.84 10.06 6.73
C ALA A 71 28.80 11.10 7.20
N PRO A 72 27.50 10.93 6.87
CA PRO A 72 26.97 9.89 6.01
C PRO A 72 27.33 10.09 4.54
N ARG A 73 27.61 9.00 3.83
CA ARG A 73 27.87 9.01 2.39
C ARG A 73 27.09 7.95 1.65
N VAL A 74 26.96 8.15 0.34
CA VAL A 74 26.51 7.10 -0.58
C VAL A 74 27.63 6.81 -1.55
N TYR A 75 27.85 5.53 -1.85
CA TYR A 75 28.66 5.09 -2.97
C TYR A 75 27.81 4.36 -4.01
N VAL A 76 28.26 4.41 -5.26
CA VAL A 76 27.76 3.59 -6.37
C VAL A 76 28.96 3.04 -7.14
N GLU A 77 28.82 1.83 -7.67
CA GLU A 77 29.81 1.20 -8.53
C GLU A 77 29.24 1.02 -9.93
N ALA A 78 29.80 1.72 -10.92
CA ALA A 78 29.43 1.58 -12.32
C ALA A 78 30.64 1.07 -13.13
N GLN A 79 30.47 -0.07 -13.81
CA GLN A 79 31.54 -0.70 -14.63
C GLN A 79 32.85 -0.93 -13.84
N GLY A 80 32.75 -1.37 -12.59
CA GLY A 80 33.91 -1.57 -11.70
C GLY A 80 34.52 -0.28 -11.13
N VAL A 81 33.98 0.89 -11.49
CA VAL A 81 34.41 2.18 -10.93
C VAL A 81 33.50 2.53 -9.75
N VAL A 82 34.05 2.42 -8.55
CA VAL A 82 33.41 2.91 -7.33
C VAL A 82 33.57 4.43 -7.25
N THR A 83 32.47 5.13 -7.04
CA THR A 83 32.47 6.55 -6.74
C THR A 83 31.53 6.84 -5.58
N ASN A 84 31.79 7.91 -4.83
CA ASN A 84 31.00 8.26 -3.67
C ASN A 84 30.93 9.78 -3.46
N SER A 85 30.00 10.19 -2.60
CA SER A 85 29.81 11.60 -2.27
C SER A 85 30.94 12.22 -1.46
N TRP A 86 31.80 11.43 -0.79
CA TRP A 86 32.94 11.95 -0.05
C TRP A 86 34.05 12.42 -0.99
N ASP A 87 34.54 11.52 -1.86
CA ASP A 87 35.70 11.80 -2.73
C ASP A 87 35.46 12.99 -3.65
N GLN A 88 34.23 13.16 -4.16
CA GLN A 88 33.88 14.26 -5.04
C GLN A 88 33.67 15.60 -4.32
N ASN A 89 33.21 15.58 -3.08
CA ASN A 89 32.80 16.79 -2.36
C ASN A 89 33.85 17.26 -1.33
N LEU A 90 34.85 16.42 -1.02
CA LEU A 90 35.88 16.72 -0.03
C LEU A 90 36.66 17.99 -0.36
N ALA A 91 37.14 18.13 -1.60
CA ALA A 91 37.93 19.29 -2.02
C ALA A 91 37.15 20.61 -1.95
N ALA A 92 35.81 20.55 -2.08
CA ALA A 92 34.92 21.70 -1.99
C ALA A 92 34.41 21.96 -0.55
N GLY A 93 34.73 21.10 0.42
CA GLY A 93 34.19 21.18 1.78
C GLY A 93 32.67 20.95 1.87
N THR A 94 32.06 20.37 0.84
CA THR A 94 30.61 20.18 0.71
C THR A 94 30.18 18.74 1.00
N GLN A 95 30.98 17.98 1.75
CA GLN A 95 30.72 16.57 2.09
C GLN A 95 29.33 16.34 2.70
N CYS A 96 28.86 17.30 3.48
CA CYS A 96 27.57 17.27 4.17
C CYS A 96 26.41 17.78 3.31
N GLY A 97 26.72 18.16 2.07
CA GLY A 97 25.79 18.78 1.15
C GLY A 97 25.24 20.09 1.70
N SER A 98 24.01 20.41 1.29
CA SER A 98 23.28 21.60 1.76
C SER A 98 21.93 21.18 2.32
N ASN A 99 21.59 21.64 3.53
CA ASN A 99 20.31 21.35 4.20
C ASN A 99 19.97 19.84 4.24
N GLY A 100 20.97 19.02 4.54
CA GLY A 100 20.84 17.56 4.63
C GLY A 100 20.65 16.86 3.28
N VAL A 101 20.91 17.53 2.15
CA VAL A 101 20.88 16.94 0.80
C VAL A 101 22.28 16.90 0.23
N VAL A 102 22.73 15.70 -0.13
CA VAL A 102 24.05 15.45 -0.71
C VAL A 102 23.88 15.01 -2.16
N THR A 103 24.74 15.51 -3.04
CA THR A 103 24.77 15.14 -4.46
C THR A 103 26.19 14.82 -4.92
N PHE A 104 26.32 13.97 -5.93
CA PHE A 104 27.57 13.69 -6.65
C PHE A 104 27.25 13.09 -8.02
N LYS A 105 28.24 12.96 -8.92
CA LYS A 105 28.02 12.50 -10.31
C LYS A 105 28.56 11.10 -10.55
N VAL A 106 27.89 10.33 -11.40
CA VAL A 106 28.44 9.07 -11.91
C VAL A 106 29.53 9.40 -12.95
N PRO A 107 30.74 8.82 -12.87
CA PRO A 107 31.84 9.18 -13.76
C PRO A 107 31.80 8.48 -15.13
N ALA A 108 31.04 7.38 -15.25
CA ALA A 108 31.07 6.51 -16.43
C ALA A 108 29.67 6.04 -16.82
N ASN A 109 29.49 5.81 -18.12
CA ASN A 109 28.31 5.14 -18.65
C ASN A 109 28.29 3.68 -18.20
N GLY A 110 27.10 3.14 -17.96
CA GLY A 110 26.93 1.71 -17.76
C GLY A 110 25.83 1.39 -16.78
N ARG A 111 26.13 0.47 -15.87
CA ARG A 111 25.15 -0.09 -14.96
C ARG A 111 25.70 -0.05 -13.54
N ILE A 112 24.90 0.45 -12.62
CA ILE A 112 25.24 0.40 -11.21
C ILE A 112 25.05 -1.03 -10.72
N GLY A 113 26.16 -1.69 -10.43
CA GLY A 113 26.20 -3.02 -9.84
C GLY A 113 26.00 -2.92 -8.33
N ALA A 114 26.98 -2.38 -7.62
CA ALA A 114 26.90 -2.16 -6.18
C ALA A 114 26.53 -0.73 -5.81
N ALA A 115 25.86 -0.57 -4.67
CA ALA A 115 25.62 0.72 -4.04
C ALA A 115 25.50 0.57 -2.53
N GLY A 116 25.81 1.63 -1.79
CA GLY A 116 25.73 1.59 -0.33
C GLY A 116 25.48 2.95 0.29
N VAL A 117 24.68 2.95 1.35
CA VAL A 117 24.51 4.06 2.27
C VAL A 117 25.33 3.76 3.50
N VAL A 118 26.30 4.63 3.82
CA VAL A 118 27.37 4.33 4.76
C VAL A 118 27.51 5.42 5.82
N TYR A 119 27.71 5.00 7.07
CA TYR A 119 28.04 5.83 8.22
C TYR A 119 29.17 5.15 9.01
N ASP A 120 30.35 5.10 8.40
CA ASP A 120 31.50 4.31 8.87
C ASP A 120 32.38 5.05 9.88
N ASN A 121 32.72 6.31 9.60
CA ASN A 121 33.48 7.17 10.54
C ASN A 121 32.59 7.99 11.49
N GLY A 122 31.31 7.63 11.54
CA GLY A 122 30.29 8.36 12.26
C GLY A 122 30.44 8.34 13.78
N LYS A 123 30.13 9.46 14.42
CA LYS A 123 29.96 9.53 15.88
C LYS A 123 28.71 8.75 16.33
N PRO A 124 28.60 8.39 17.62
CA PRO A 124 27.40 7.78 18.18
C PRO A 124 26.14 8.56 17.79
N GLY A 125 25.03 7.86 17.57
CA GLY A 125 23.78 8.47 17.12
C GLY A 125 23.16 7.70 15.96
N GLN A 126 22.12 8.27 15.37
CA GLN A 126 21.41 7.65 14.25
C GLN A 126 21.41 8.59 13.05
N VAL A 127 21.61 8.03 11.87
CA VAL A 127 21.40 8.74 10.61
C VAL A 127 20.25 8.10 9.89
N VAL A 128 19.20 8.89 9.66
CA VAL A 128 18.09 8.48 8.79
C VAL A 128 18.40 8.99 7.40
N VAL A 129 18.61 8.08 6.45
CA VAL A 129 18.83 8.42 5.05
C VAL A 129 17.58 8.08 4.27
N SER A 130 17.13 9.01 3.43
CA SER A 130 15.95 8.87 2.61
C SER A 130 16.17 9.43 1.21
N ASP A 131 15.22 9.18 0.32
CA ASP A 131 15.12 9.94 -0.93
C ASP A 131 16.34 9.75 -1.85
N LEU A 132 16.93 8.55 -1.82
CA LEU A 132 18.02 8.19 -2.69
C LEU A 132 17.53 8.15 -4.14
N ARG A 133 18.16 8.94 -5.00
CA ARG A 133 17.86 9.02 -6.43
C ARG A 133 19.11 8.88 -7.27
N VAL A 134 18.93 8.34 -8.47
CA VAL A 134 19.92 8.31 -9.55
C VAL A 134 19.25 8.92 -10.78
N ASP A 135 19.78 10.04 -11.27
CA ASP A 135 19.21 10.82 -12.38
C ASP A 135 17.71 11.14 -12.16
N GLY A 136 17.37 11.58 -10.94
CA GLY A 136 15.98 11.87 -10.54
C GLY A 136 15.09 10.65 -10.34
N ARG A 137 15.56 9.43 -10.65
CA ARG A 137 14.79 8.18 -10.46
C ARG A 137 14.95 7.69 -9.02
N PRO A 138 13.86 7.40 -8.30
CA PRO A 138 13.93 6.90 -6.94
C PRO A 138 14.54 5.49 -6.89
N VAL A 139 15.37 5.25 -5.87
CA VAL A 139 15.94 3.95 -5.55
C VAL A 139 15.14 3.32 -4.41
N SER A 140 14.66 2.09 -4.63
CA SER A 140 13.99 1.31 -3.59
C SER A 140 15.00 0.55 -2.73
N PHE A 141 14.87 0.63 -1.41
CA PHE A 141 15.63 -0.16 -0.44
C PHE A 141 15.03 -1.54 -0.16
N LEU A 142 13.83 -1.86 -0.66
CA LEU A 142 13.23 -3.17 -0.41
C LEU A 142 13.94 -4.27 -1.20
N ASN A 143 14.34 -5.34 -0.52
CA ASN A 143 14.94 -6.53 -1.13
C ASN A 143 13.90 -7.43 -1.80
N ARG A 144 12.99 -6.86 -2.60
CA ARG A 144 12.00 -7.57 -3.42
C ARG A 144 11.52 -6.70 -4.57
N PRO A 145 11.07 -7.28 -5.70
CA PRO A 145 10.37 -6.52 -6.72
C PRO A 145 9.14 -5.84 -6.12
N LEU A 146 8.88 -4.59 -6.51
CA LEU A 146 7.64 -3.91 -6.12
C LEU A 146 6.44 -4.66 -6.73
N ALA A 147 5.43 -4.94 -5.91
CA ALA A 147 4.20 -5.55 -6.39
C ALA A 147 3.49 -4.58 -7.35
N ARG A 148 3.20 -5.04 -8.56
CA ARG A 148 2.43 -4.24 -9.53
C ARG A 148 0.98 -4.17 -9.07
N VAL A 149 0.40 -2.98 -9.06
CA VAL A 149 -1.01 -2.77 -8.76
C VAL A 149 -1.63 -1.81 -9.77
N THR A 150 -2.77 -2.19 -10.32
CA THR A 150 -3.60 -1.29 -11.12
C THR A 150 -4.56 -0.55 -10.20
N PRO A 151 -4.51 0.79 -10.11
CA PRO A 151 -5.51 1.55 -9.38
C PRO A 151 -6.92 1.31 -9.91
N ASP A 152 -7.90 1.31 -9.02
CA ASP A 152 -9.30 1.37 -9.44
C ASP A 152 -9.69 2.83 -9.73
N ALA A 153 -10.53 3.04 -10.75
CA ALA A 153 -10.97 4.37 -11.13
C ALA A 153 -11.99 4.94 -10.11
N PRO A 154 -11.83 6.18 -9.65
CA PRO A 154 -12.83 6.87 -8.85
C PRO A 154 -14.10 7.14 -9.67
N LYS A 155 -15.25 7.19 -9.00
CA LYS A 155 -16.57 7.33 -9.65
C LYS A 155 -17.28 8.59 -9.20
N VAL A 156 -18.09 9.17 -10.09
CA VAL A 156 -18.99 10.28 -9.78
C VAL A 156 -20.43 9.87 -10.03
N VAL A 157 -21.30 10.24 -9.10
CA VAL A 157 -22.75 10.28 -9.29
C VAL A 157 -23.19 11.73 -9.27
N GLN A 158 -23.89 12.16 -10.32
CA GLN A 158 -24.36 13.54 -10.45
C GLN A 158 -25.46 13.83 -9.42
N PRO A 159 -25.61 15.10 -8.97
CA PRO A 159 -26.74 15.48 -8.13
C PRO A 159 -28.07 15.27 -8.87
N GLU A 160 -29.04 14.71 -8.16
CA GLU A 160 -30.43 14.69 -8.61
C GLU A 160 -31.02 16.11 -8.57
N CYS A 161 -32.06 16.35 -9.35
CA CYS A 161 -32.76 17.63 -9.34
C CYS A 161 -33.21 17.99 -7.91
N GLY A 162 -33.13 19.26 -7.54
CA GLY A 162 -33.48 19.71 -6.18
C GLY A 162 -32.40 19.45 -5.12
N THR A 163 -31.34 18.69 -5.44
CA THR A 163 -30.15 18.58 -4.57
C THR A 163 -29.03 19.51 -5.04
N SER A 164 -28.13 19.88 -4.12
CA SER A 164 -27.01 20.80 -4.42
C SER A 164 -25.65 20.11 -4.54
N ARG A 165 -25.59 18.78 -4.36
CA ARG A 165 -24.34 18.02 -4.26
C ARG A 165 -24.43 16.66 -4.93
N GLY A 166 -23.43 16.33 -5.74
CA GLY A 166 -23.20 14.98 -6.24
C GLY A 166 -22.44 14.13 -5.22
N THR A 167 -22.11 12.91 -5.61
CA THR A 167 -21.25 12.01 -4.84
C THR A 167 -19.97 11.72 -5.61
N LEU A 168 -18.81 11.82 -4.95
CA LEU A 168 -17.52 11.32 -5.44
C LEU A 168 -17.13 10.10 -4.60
N THR A 169 -16.86 8.97 -5.26
CA THR A 169 -16.41 7.73 -4.61
C THR A 169 -14.92 7.54 -4.82
N VAL A 170 -14.17 7.49 -3.72
CA VAL A 170 -12.74 7.16 -3.69
C VAL A 170 -12.60 5.65 -3.42
N PRO A 171 -12.01 4.85 -4.32
CA PRO A 171 -11.94 3.41 -4.18
C PRO A 171 -11.05 2.95 -3.02
N ALA A 172 -11.37 1.78 -2.46
CA ALA A 172 -10.47 1.05 -1.57
C ALA A 172 -9.64 0.07 -2.40
N LYS A 173 -8.35 0.38 -2.61
CA LYS A 173 -7.43 -0.50 -3.34
C LYS A 173 -6.17 -0.76 -2.53
N HIS A 174 -5.88 -2.04 -2.27
CA HIS A 174 -4.68 -2.42 -1.54
C HIS A 174 -3.42 -1.96 -2.29
N GLY A 175 -2.44 -1.44 -1.57
CA GLY A 175 -1.22 -0.91 -2.18
C GLY A 175 -1.39 0.45 -2.85
N VAL A 176 -2.56 1.10 -2.75
CA VAL A 176 -2.83 2.41 -3.35
C VAL A 176 -3.39 3.38 -2.29
N THR A 177 -3.01 4.64 -2.41
CA THR A 177 -3.64 5.80 -1.76
C THR A 177 -4.11 6.78 -2.82
N TYR A 178 -5.13 7.58 -2.53
CA TYR A 178 -5.67 8.54 -3.50
C TYR A 178 -5.60 9.95 -2.94
N GLN A 179 -5.22 10.89 -3.79
CA GLN A 179 -5.31 12.32 -3.54
C GLN A 179 -6.39 12.93 -4.42
N VAL A 180 -7.24 13.78 -3.85
CA VAL A 180 -8.25 14.56 -4.55
C VAL A 180 -7.86 16.03 -4.45
N ASN A 181 -7.63 16.67 -5.61
CA ASN A 181 -7.13 18.05 -5.72
C ASN A 181 -5.84 18.30 -4.92
N GLY A 182 -4.98 17.28 -4.81
CA GLY A 182 -3.70 17.34 -4.06
C GLY A 182 -3.81 17.03 -2.56
N GLU A 183 -5.00 16.67 -2.07
CA GLU A 183 -5.20 16.29 -0.66
C GLU A 183 -5.50 14.80 -0.54
N ALA A 184 -4.87 14.10 0.41
CA ALA A 184 -5.09 12.68 0.64
C ALA A 184 -6.51 12.41 1.17
N TRP A 185 -7.29 11.60 0.46
CA TRP A 185 -8.63 11.21 0.88
C TRP A 185 -8.65 9.72 1.25
N ARG A 186 -9.39 9.38 2.31
CA ARG A 186 -9.63 7.97 2.66
C ARG A 186 -10.59 7.34 1.65
N PRO A 187 -10.52 6.02 1.42
CA PRO A 187 -11.55 5.32 0.65
C PRO A 187 -12.94 5.58 1.23
N GLY A 188 -13.93 5.80 0.37
CA GLY A 188 -15.31 6.08 0.77
C GLY A 188 -16.07 6.97 -0.20
N GLU A 189 -17.31 7.31 0.18
CA GLU A 189 -18.19 8.19 -0.58
C GLU A 189 -18.28 9.58 0.06
N TYR A 190 -18.22 10.61 -0.77
CA TYR A 190 -18.19 11.99 -0.33
C TYR A 190 -19.21 12.83 -1.08
N LYS A 191 -20.03 13.58 -0.34
CA LYS A 191 -20.95 14.56 -0.92
C LYS A 191 -20.18 15.83 -1.29
N VAL A 192 -20.07 16.09 -2.58
CA VAL A 192 -19.22 17.13 -3.14
C VAL A 192 -20.03 18.14 -3.95
N ARG A 193 -19.56 19.40 -3.99
CA ARG A 193 -20.21 20.45 -4.78
C ARG A 193 -19.93 20.25 -6.28
N PRO A 194 -20.76 20.82 -7.17
CA PRO A 194 -20.42 20.90 -8.58
C PRO A 194 -19.03 21.50 -8.80
N GLY A 195 -18.25 20.90 -9.69
CA GLY A 195 -16.87 21.28 -9.94
C GLY A 195 -16.05 20.15 -10.56
N VAL A 196 -14.78 20.45 -10.82
CA VAL A 196 -13.81 19.50 -11.38
C VAL A 196 -12.92 18.98 -10.25
N TYR A 197 -12.82 17.67 -10.13
CA TYR A 197 -12.00 16.96 -9.15
C TYR A 197 -10.88 16.22 -9.87
N ARG A 198 -9.64 16.58 -9.55
CA ARG A 198 -8.43 15.90 -10.04
C ARG A 198 -8.06 14.83 -9.04
N VAL A 199 -8.20 13.57 -9.41
CA VAL A 199 -7.84 12.45 -8.54
C VAL A 199 -6.54 11.84 -9.03
N ALA A 200 -5.58 11.64 -8.14
CA ALA A 200 -4.32 10.97 -8.41
C ALA A 200 -4.18 9.75 -7.48
N ALA A 201 -3.85 8.59 -8.04
CA ALA A 201 -3.44 7.43 -7.29
C ALA A 201 -1.93 7.52 -6.98
N GLU A 202 -1.55 7.03 -5.81
CA GLU A 202 -0.17 6.90 -5.36
C GLU A 202 0.05 5.47 -4.86
N ALA A 203 1.19 4.87 -5.22
CA ALA A 203 1.55 3.56 -4.69
C ALA A 203 1.93 3.67 -3.21
N ARG A 204 1.44 2.74 -2.39
CA ARG A 204 1.97 2.52 -1.05
C ARG A 204 3.34 1.85 -1.13
N ASP A 205 4.05 1.86 0.00
CA ASP A 205 5.33 1.19 0.14
C ASP A 205 5.28 -0.29 -0.30
N GLY A 206 6.25 -0.71 -1.11
CA GLY A 206 6.28 -2.05 -1.68
C GLY A 206 5.42 -2.26 -2.93
N TYR A 207 4.71 -1.23 -3.41
CA TYR A 207 3.90 -1.28 -4.62
C TYR A 207 4.44 -0.34 -5.71
N ARG A 208 4.08 -0.66 -6.96
CA ARG A 208 4.24 0.23 -8.11
C ARG A 208 2.94 0.25 -8.90
N LEU A 209 2.49 1.46 -9.26
CA LEU A 209 1.30 1.61 -10.10
C LEU A 209 1.57 1.13 -11.53
N VAL A 210 0.54 0.56 -12.14
CA VAL A 210 0.45 0.28 -13.58
C VAL A 210 -0.92 0.71 -14.10
N GLY A 211 -1.01 1.11 -15.37
CA GLY A 211 -2.25 1.62 -15.95
C GLY A 211 -2.54 3.07 -15.57
N ASP A 212 -3.83 3.42 -15.54
CA ASP A 212 -4.27 4.79 -15.24
C ASP A 212 -4.05 5.13 -13.76
N GLU A 213 -3.39 6.25 -13.52
CA GLU A 213 -3.08 6.76 -12.17
C GLU A 213 -3.64 8.17 -11.91
N ARG A 214 -4.28 8.80 -12.91
CA ARG A 214 -4.83 10.15 -12.81
C ARG A 214 -6.16 10.24 -13.54
N TRP A 215 -7.15 10.84 -12.87
CA TRP A 215 -8.48 11.08 -13.42
C TRP A 215 -8.88 12.54 -13.24
N ARG A 216 -9.66 13.04 -14.20
CA ARG A 216 -10.32 14.33 -14.12
C ARG A 216 -11.83 14.09 -14.15
N LEU A 217 -12.46 14.21 -12.99
CA LEU A 217 -13.88 13.94 -12.81
C LEU A 217 -14.65 15.25 -12.72
N THR A 218 -15.84 15.30 -13.32
CA THR A 218 -16.71 16.48 -13.28
C THR A 218 -18.00 16.14 -12.55
N VAL A 219 -18.33 16.95 -11.55
CA VAL A 219 -19.65 16.97 -10.92
C VAL A 219 -20.38 18.18 -11.47
N ASP A 220 -21.45 17.96 -12.21
CA ASP A 220 -22.26 18.99 -12.81
C ASP A 220 -23.22 19.59 -11.79
N LYS A 221 -23.74 20.78 -12.12
CA LYS A 221 -24.85 21.34 -11.36
C LYS A 221 -26.10 20.50 -11.61
N ALA A 222 -26.90 20.30 -10.57
CA ALA A 222 -28.18 19.61 -10.70
C ALA A 222 -29.04 20.25 -11.79
N ALA A 223 -29.64 19.40 -12.64
CA ALA A 223 -30.65 19.84 -13.58
C ALA A 223 -31.85 20.43 -12.82
N ALA A 224 -32.56 21.35 -13.47
CA ALA A 224 -33.83 21.84 -12.94
C ALA A 224 -34.81 20.66 -12.81
N CYS A 225 -35.56 20.61 -11.71
CA CYS A 225 -36.59 19.58 -11.59
C CYS A 225 -37.66 19.76 -12.66
N PRO A 226 -38.19 18.66 -13.22
CA PRO A 226 -39.37 18.75 -14.06
C PRO A 226 -40.48 19.42 -13.25
N SER A 227 -41.02 20.52 -13.78
CA SER A 227 -42.22 21.12 -13.20
C SER A 227 -43.35 20.09 -13.32
N PRO A 228 -44.21 19.91 -12.31
CA PRO A 228 -45.40 19.10 -12.49
C PRO A 228 -46.17 19.68 -13.67
N SER A 229 -46.29 18.89 -14.74
CA SER A 229 -47.23 19.22 -15.81
C SER A 229 -48.62 19.20 -15.17
N PRO A 230 -49.48 20.21 -15.40
CA PRO A 230 -50.85 20.14 -14.90
C PRO A 230 -51.47 18.85 -15.46
N THR A 231 -51.95 18.00 -14.56
CA THR A 231 -52.76 16.83 -14.92
C THR A 231 -53.91 17.32 -15.81
N PRO A 232 -54.04 16.85 -17.06
CA PRO A 232 -55.24 17.15 -17.83
C PRO A 232 -56.43 16.55 -17.07
N THR A 233 -57.40 17.37 -16.69
CA THR A 233 -58.68 16.89 -16.18
C THR A 233 -59.35 16.07 -17.28
N GLU A 234 -59.31 14.74 -17.16
CA GLU A 234 -59.87 13.82 -18.13
C GLU A 234 -61.42 13.89 -18.11
N PRO A 235 -62.10 14.09 -19.26
CA PRO A 235 -63.55 13.98 -19.37
C PRO A 235 -64.00 12.50 -19.33
N PRO A 236 -65.24 12.20 -18.92
CA PRO A 236 -65.67 10.81 -18.71
C PRO A 236 -66.08 10.11 -20.01
N VAL A 237 -66.00 8.76 -19.93
CA VAL A 237 -66.58 7.64 -20.72
C VAL A 237 -65.86 7.12 -21.97
N SER A 238 -65.54 5.81 -22.00
CA SER A 238 -66.39 4.69 -22.50
C SER A 238 -65.53 3.41 -22.78
N PRO A 239 -66.04 2.15 -22.68
CA PRO A 239 -65.19 0.95 -22.64
C PRO A 239 -64.93 0.22 -23.99
N SER A 240 -63.76 -0.44 -24.03
CA SER A 240 -63.33 -1.60 -24.88
C SER A 240 -62.95 -1.38 -26.36
N PRO A 241 -62.11 -2.26 -26.99
CA PRO A 241 -61.71 -3.61 -26.56
C PRO A 241 -60.20 -3.92 -26.50
N THR A 242 -59.92 -4.94 -25.68
CA THR A 242 -58.89 -5.99 -25.73
C THR A 242 -57.80 -5.91 -26.81
N THR A 243 -56.54 -5.83 -26.35
CA THR A 243 -55.38 -6.41 -27.05
C THR A 243 -54.54 -7.27 -26.09
N SER A 244 -54.17 -8.43 -26.61
CA SER A 244 -53.40 -9.54 -26.03
C SER A 244 -52.17 -9.16 -25.21
N PRO A 245 -51.77 -10.01 -24.24
CA PRO A 245 -50.49 -9.85 -23.56
C PRO A 245 -49.38 -10.22 -24.54
N THR A 246 -48.50 -9.26 -24.84
CA THR A 246 -47.15 -9.58 -25.31
C THR A 246 -46.39 -10.06 -24.08
N ASP A 247 -46.33 -11.39 -23.91
CA ASP A 247 -45.48 -12.06 -22.94
C ASP A 247 -44.01 -11.84 -23.34
N THR A 248 -43.52 -10.63 -23.08
CA THR A 248 -42.09 -10.38 -22.96
C THR A 248 -41.74 -10.87 -21.56
N PRO A 249 -40.91 -11.91 -21.39
CA PRO A 249 -40.53 -12.33 -20.05
C PRO A 249 -39.88 -11.13 -19.36
N GLU A 250 -40.55 -10.61 -18.34
CA GLU A 250 -40.05 -9.51 -17.53
C GLU A 250 -38.80 -10.01 -16.82
N VAL A 251 -37.64 -9.69 -17.39
CA VAL A 251 -36.34 -10.05 -16.83
C VAL A 251 -36.23 -9.34 -15.49
N ARG A 252 -36.16 -10.12 -14.41
CA ARG A 252 -36.13 -9.58 -13.05
C ARG A 252 -34.72 -9.14 -12.70
N GLU A 253 -34.56 -7.94 -12.15
CA GLU A 253 -33.25 -7.48 -11.69
C GLU A 253 -32.89 -8.06 -10.31
N ALA A 254 -31.63 -8.47 -10.15
CA ALA A 254 -31.04 -8.90 -8.89
C ALA A 254 -29.82 -8.03 -8.54
N THR A 255 -29.67 -7.65 -7.27
CA THR A 255 -28.48 -6.91 -6.79
C THR A 255 -27.73 -7.79 -5.79
N PRO A 256 -26.55 -8.33 -6.14
CA PRO A 256 -25.78 -9.16 -5.22
C PRO A 256 -25.37 -8.42 -3.95
N ALA A 257 -25.29 -9.18 -2.85
CA ALA A 257 -24.78 -8.69 -1.57
C ALA A 257 -23.39 -9.27 -1.33
N ALA A 258 -22.51 -8.49 -0.70
CA ALA A 258 -21.14 -8.93 -0.43
C ALA A 258 -21.12 -10.08 0.61
N PRO A 259 -20.38 -11.17 0.35
CA PRO A 259 -20.04 -12.14 1.39
C PRO A 259 -19.24 -11.51 2.52
N VAL A 260 -19.36 -12.06 3.73
CA VAL A 260 -18.74 -11.49 4.94
C VAL A 260 -17.64 -12.42 5.44
N LEU A 261 -16.39 -11.95 5.42
CA LEU A 261 -15.26 -12.63 6.02
C LEU A 261 -15.17 -12.33 7.53
N THR A 262 -15.03 -13.38 8.32
CA THR A 262 -14.63 -13.33 9.73
C THR A 262 -13.23 -13.94 9.84
N GLN A 263 -12.25 -13.16 10.32
CA GLN A 263 -10.88 -13.62 10.51
C GLN A 263 -10.78 -14.52 11.74
N ALA A 264 -9.79 -15.42 11.73
CA ALA A 264 -9.40 -16.13 12.94
C ALA A 264 -8.91 -15.13 14.01
N THR A 265 -9.24 -15.43 15.26
CA THR A 265 -8.86 -14.68 16.46
C THR A 265 -8.14 -15.59 17.44
N CYS A 266 -7.82 -15.07 18.63
CA CYS A 266 -7.26 -15.91 19.69
C CYS A 266 -8.28 -16.90 20.24
N ASP A 267 -9.57 -16.55 20.24
CA ASP A 267 -10.64 -17.37 20.82
C ASP A 267 -11.27 -18.32 19.79
N ASP A 268 -11.39 -17.87 18.54
CA ASP A 268 -11.82 -18.69 17.41
C ASP A 268 -10.68 -18.82 16.40
N LYS A 269 -10.04 -19.98 16.37
CA LYS A 269 -8.86 -20.24 15.52
C LYS A 269 -9.19 -20.44 14.04
N THR A 270 -10.47 -20.38 13.66
CA THR A 270 -10.91 -20.61 12.28
C THR A 270 -11.42 -19.33 11.64
N ALA A 271 -10.98 -19.06 10.41
CA ALA A 271 -11.58 -18.02 9.58
C ALA A 271 -12.76 -18.59 8.81
N SER A 272 -13.77 -17.75 8.54
CA SER A 272 -14.96 -18.18 7.81
C SER A 272 -15.55 -17.10 6.92
N ILE A 273 -16.24 -17.51 5.86
CA ILE A 273 -17.00 -16.63 4.96
C ILE A 273 -18.47 -16.99 5.04
N ALA A 274 -19.33 -16.01 5.33
CA ALA A 274 -20.78 -16.13 5.27
C ALA A 274 -21.30 -15.66 3.89
N ILE A 275 -22.09 -16.52 3.24
CA ILE A 275 -22.72 -16.26 1.95
C ILE A 275 -24.12 -15.70 2.19
N PRO A 276 -24.46 -14.49 1.70
CA PRO A 276 -25.78 -13.90 1.91
C PRO A 276 -26.85 -14.60 1.05
N GLU A 277 -28.09 -14.57 1.51
CA GLU A 277 -29.26 -14.98 0.72
C GLU A 277 -29.77 -13.80 -0.09
N VAL A 278 -29.70 -13.92 -1.42
CA VAL A 278 -30.15 -12.90 -2.36
C VAL A 278 -30.94 -13.57 -3.48
N ALA A 279 -32.21 -13.19 -3.59
CA ALA A 279 -33.08 -13.68 -4.66
C ALA A 279 -32.48 -13.36 -6.04
N GLY A 280 -32.43 -14.35 -6.92
CA GLY A 280 -31.93 -14.18 -8.29
C GLY A 280 -30.41 -14.17 -8.44
N VAL A 281 -29.64 -14.47 -7.38
CA VAL A 281 -28.16 -14.50 -7.42
C VAL A 281 -27.64 -15.91 -7.11
N VAL A 282 -26.61 -16.32 -7.83
CA VAL A 282 -25.85 -17.57 -7.59
C VAL A 282 -24.40 -17.21 -7.29
N TYR A 283 -23.89 -17.63 -6.13
CA TYR A 283 -22.49 -17.40 -5.75
C TYR A 283 -21.61 -18.59 -6.16
N LYS A 284 -20.43 -18.33 -6.72
CA LYS A 284 -19.46 -19.33 -7.14
C LYS A 284 -18.07 -19.02 -6.58
N THR A 285 -17.30 -20.07 -6.32
CA THR A 285 -15.87 -19.98 -6.02
C THR A 285 -15.05 -19.71 -7.28
N ALA A 286 -13.76 -19.37 -7.11
CA ALA A 286 -12.82 -19.19 -8.23
C ALA A 286 -12.74 -20.38 -9.21
N SER A 287 -13.03 -21.61 -8.75
CA SER A 287 -13.06 -22.80 -9.61
C SER A 287 -14.38 -22.98 -10.37
N GLY A 288 -15.33 -22.05 -10.22
CA GLY A 288 -16.67 -22.11 -10.82
C GLY A 288 -17.68 -22.95 -10.02
N LYS A 289 -17.29 -23.52 -8.88
CA LYS A 289 -18.21 -24.30 -8.03
C LYS A 289 -19.18 -23.39 -7.28
N THR A 290 -20.48 -23.65 -7.42
CA THR A 290 -21.54 -22.96 -6.68
C THR A 290 -21.46 -23.21 -5.17
N VAL A 291 -21.63 -22.16 -4.39
CA VAL A 291 -21.77 -22.21 -2.93
C VAL A 291 -23.22 -21.95 -2.53
N GLU A 292 -23.65 -22.58 -1.45
CA GLU A 292 -25.01 -22.48 -0.96
C GLU A 292 -25.19 -21.17 -0.18
N GLN A 293 -26.30 -20.49 -0.44
CA GLN A 293 -26.63 -19.22 0.20
C GLN A 293 -27.07 -19.43 1.64
N GLY A 294 -26.92 -18.41 2.49
CA GLY A 294 -27.26 -18.46 3.92
C GLY A 294 -26.28 -19.27 4.78
N LYS A 295 -25.27 -19.90 4.15
CA LYS A 295 -24.29 -20.73 4.85
C LYS A 295 -22.98 -20.01 5.13
N ARG A 296 -22.30 -20.49 6.17
CA ARG A 296 -20.95 -20.09 6.54
C ARG A 296 -19.98 -21.23 6.22
N TYR A 297 -18.88 -20.90 5.55
CA TYR A 297 -17.83 -21.83 5.15
C TYR A 297 -16.53 -21.50 5.86
N THR A 298 -15.88 -22.48 6.46
CA THR A 298 -14.51 -22.34 6.96
C THR A 298 -13.56 -22.19 5.78
N VAL A 299 -12.58 -21.29 5.91
CA VAL A 299 -11.61 -21.00 4.85
C VAL A 299 -10.20 -20.99 5.44
N GLU A 300 -9.24 -21.44 4.63
CA GLU A 300 -7.81 -21.44 4.98
C GLU A 300 -7.17 -20.07 4.73
N ALA A 301 -6.00 -19.84 5.33
CA ALA A 301 -5.21 -18.65 5.09
C ALA A 301 -4.83 -18.52 3.60
N GLY A 302 -4.89 -17.29 3.08
CA GLY A 302 -4.68 -17.02 1.67
C GLY A 302 -5.84 -16.26 1.03
N ASN A 303 -5.93 -16.32 -0.31
CA ASN A 303 -6.92 -15.56 -1.06
C ASN A 303 -8.12 -16.45 -1.39
N VAL A 304 -9.32 -15.99 -1.03
CA VAL A 304 -10.58 -16.61 -1.42
C VAL A 304 -11.34 -15.66 -2.33
N SER A 305 -11.61 -16.10 -3.56
CA SER A 305 -12.44 -15.33 -4.50
C SER A 305 -13.82 -15.94 -4.64
N LEU A 306 -14.83 -15.06 -4.61
CA LEU A 306 -16.22 -15.39 -4.88
C LEU A 306 -16.74 -14.51 -6.00
N THR A 307 -17.51 -15.09 -6.91
CA THR A 307 -18.26 -14.36 -7.93
C THR A 307 -19.76 -14.57 -7.71
N ALA A 308 -20.56 -13.61 -8.14
CA ALA A 308 -22.01 -13.69 -8.20
C ALA A 308 -22.45 -13.64 -9.66
N GLU A 309 -23.34 -14.53 -10.04
CA GLU A 309 -23.98 -14.57 -11.34
C GLU A 309 -25.50 -14.46 -11.17
N ALA A 310 -26.20 -14.01 -12.20
CA ALA A 310 -27.65 -14.04 -12.19
C ALA A 310 -28.15 -15.49 -12.28
N ALA A 311 -29.17 -15.82 -11.49
CA ALA A 311 -29.92 -17.06 -11.66
C ALA A 311 -30.78 -17.01 -12.93
N ASP A 312 -31.25 -18.17 -13.39
CA ASP A 312 -32.13 -18.26 -14.56
C ASP A 312 -33.35 -17.34 -14.42
N GLY A 313 -33.60 -16.52 -15.43
CA GLY A 313 -34.70 -15.54 -15.45
C GLY A 313 -34.39 -14.20 -14.75
N TYR A 314 -33.15 -14.01 -14.27
CA TYR A 314 -32.69 -12.75 -13.69
C TYR A 314 -31.57 -12.10 -14.51
N THR A 315 -31.39 -10.80 -14.33
CA THR A 315 -30.18 -10.06 -14.69
C THR A 315 -29.60 -9.40 -13.46
N LEU A 316 -28.27 -9.32 -13.37
CA LEU A 316 -27.66 -8.49 -12.33
C LEU A 316 -27.86 -7.02 -12.70
N LYS A 317 -28.23 -6.21 -11.71
CA LYS A 317 -28.37 -4.77 -11.87
C LYS A 317 -27.07 -4.16 -12.41
N ASP A 318 -27.18 -3.28 -13.40
CA ASP A 318 -26.02 -2.64 -14.01
C ASP A 318 -25.13 -1.95 -12.97
N GLY A 319 -23.84 -2.31 -12.99
CA GLY A 319 -22.84 -1.78 -12.07
C GLY A 319 -22.86 -2.38 -10.66
N ALA A 320 -23.70 -3.39 -10.37
CA ALA A 320 -23.66 -4.09 -9.11
C ALA A 320 -22.33 -4.85 -8.93
N ALA A 321 -21.83 -4.88 -7.69
CA ALA A 321 -20.64 -5.66 -7.37
C ALA A 321 -20.96 -7.15 -7.49
N ALA A 322 -20.19 -7.86 -8.31
CA ALA A 322 -20.40 -9.28 -8.59
C ALA A 322 -19.15 -10.13 -8.34
N GLU A 323 -18.06 -9.53 -7.88
CA GLU A 323 -16.81 -10.22 -7.61
C GLU A 323 -16.18 -9.70 -6.32
N TRP A 324 -15.71 -10.61 -5.48
CA TRP A 324 -15.05 -10.31 -4.22
C TRP A 324 -13.81 -11.17 -4.05
N MET A 325 -12.76 -10.55 -3.51
CA MET A 325 -11.55 -11.26 -3.08
C MET A 325 -11.30 -10.95 -1.61
N PHE A 326 -11.24 -12.01 -0.82
CA PHE A 326 -11.02 -11.97 0.62
C PHE A 326 -9.59 -12.43 0.92
N VAL A 327 -8.85 -11.63 1.69
CA VAL A 327 -7.54 -12.02 2.21
C VAL A 327 -7.74 -12.61 3.60
N VAL A 328 -7.59 -13.92 3.72
CA VAL A 328 -7.66 -14.64 4.98
C VAL A 328 -6.28 -14.62 5.62
N SER A 329 -6.18 -14.04 6.82
CA SER A 329 -4.92 -13.95 7.54
C SER A 329 -4.52 -15.31 8.11
N GLU A 330 -3.23 -15.54 8.32
CA GLU A 330 -2.78 -16.66 9.13
C GLU A 330 -3.37 -16.58 10.54
N THR A 331 -3.66 -17.73 11.14
CA THR A 331 -4.20 -17.79 12.49
C THR A 331 -3.21 -17.12 13.46
N PRO A 332 -3.66 -16.12 14.25
CA PRO A 332 -2.76 -15.38 15.13
C PRO A 332 -2.12 -16.32 16.16
N ASP A 333 -0.80 -16.19 16.29
CA ASP A 333 0.00 -16.86 17.33
C ASP A 333 -0.26 -16.15 18.66
N CYS A 334 -1.15 -16.74 19.44
CA CYS A 334 -1.56 -16.17 20.72
C CYS A 334 -0.64 -16.77 21.77
N GLN A 335 0.42 -16.05 22.09
CA GLN A 335 1.23 -16.37 23.26
C GLN A 335 0.32 -16.37 24.48
N THR A 336 0.20 -17.53 25.12
CA THR A 336 -0.38 -17.62 26.45
C THR A 336 0.42 -16.66 27.34
N PRO A 337 -0.21 -15.74 28.10
CA PRO A 337 0.54 -14.84 28.97
C PRO A 337 1.44 -15.69 29.85
N SER A 338 2.75 -15.48 29.70
CA SER A 338 3.76 -16.18 30.49
C SER A 338 3.44 -15.89 31.96
N ALA A 339 3.18 -16.95 32.74
CA ALA A 339 2.93 -16.81 34.17
C ALA A 339 4.06 -15.95 34.75
N THR A 340 3.69 -14.85 35.42
CA THR A 340 4.68 -13.95 36.03
C THR A 340 5.58 -14.82 36.92
N PRO A 341 6.90 -14.86 36.71
CA PRO A 341 7.76 -15.66 37.56
C PRO A 341 7.65 -15.10 38.97
N THR A 342 7.06 -15.87 39.88
CA THR A 342 7.04 -15.54 41.29
C THR A 342 8.49 -15.52 41.75
N THR A 343 9.01 -14.35 42.10
CA THR A 343 10.34 -14.20 42.69
C THR A 343 10.45 -15.17 43.87
N PRO A 344 11.40 -16.12 43.89
CA PRO A 344 11.54 -17.02 45.02
C PRO A 344 11.94 -16.19 46.24
N VAL A 345 11.04 -16.15 47.24
CA VAL A 345 11.34 -15.59 48.56
C VAL A 345 12.22 -16.61 49.28
N VAL A 346 13.48 -16.27 49.52
CA VAL A 346 14.32 -17.04 50.44
C VAL A 346 13.91 -16.65 51.86
N VAL A 347 13.40 -17.60 52.61
CA VAL A 347 13.09 -17.41 54.04
C VAL A 347 14.35 -17.70 54.84
N VAL A 348 14.89 -16.66 55.49
CA VAL A 348 15.93 -16.80 56.51
C VAL A 348 15.29 -16.43 57.85
N ASN A 349 15.26 -17.37 58.79
CA ASN A 349 14.69 -17.17 60.14
C ASN A 349 13.24 -16.62 60.17
N ASN A 350 12.34 -17.17 59.35
CA ASN A 350 10.90 -16.81 59.30
C ASN A 350 10.56 -15.37 58.89
N ILE A 351 11.47 -14.63 58.23
CA ILE A 351 11.18 -13.29 57.70
C ILE A 351 11.42 -13.26 56.17
N PRO A 352 10.44 -12.84 55.34
CA PRO A 352 10.63 -12.64 53.89
C PRO A 352 11.56 -11.46 53.59
N VAL A 353 12.63 -11.65 52.81
CA VAL A 353 13.52 -10.57 52.35
C VAL A 353 13.69 -10.63 50.82
N PRO A 354 13.56 -9.51 50.08
CA PRO A 354 13.88 -9.47 48.64
C PRO A 354 15.37 -9.72 48.40
N ALA A 355 15.72 -10.60 47.46
CA ALA A 355 17.11 -10.88 47.11
C ALA A 355 17.79 -9.60 46.58
N ARG A 356 18.81 -9.12 47.29
CA ARG A 356 19.58 -7.91 46.95
C ARG A 356 20.52 -8.23 45.78
N VAL A 357 20.55 -7.36 44.77
CA VAL A 357 21.52 -7.41 43.67
C VAL A 357 22.85 -6.85 44.20
N ASP A 358 23.89 -7.69 44.26
CA ASP A 358 25.24 -7.26 44.64
C ASP A 358 25.85 -6.39 43.53
N THR A 359 25.95 -5.08 43.77
CA THR A 359 26.85 -4.21 43.01
C THR A 359 28.22 -4.24 43.68
N GLY A 360 29.15 -5.00 43.10
CA GLY A 360 30.52 -5.10 43.58
C GLY A 360 31.23 -3.75 43.60
N LEU A 361 31.61 -3.30 44.79
CA LEU A 361 32.62 -2.28 45.04
C LEU A 361 33.46 -2.74 46.24
N GLY A 362 34.61 -3.32 45.97
CA GLY A 362 35.66 -3.63 46.94
C GLY A 362 37.00 -3.65 46.20
N GLY A 363 38.09 -3.09 46.69
CA GLY A 363 38.34 -2.38 47.93
C GLY A 363 39.75 -1.79 47.89
N LEU A 364 39.94 -0.68 48.61
CA LEU A 364 41.24 -0.18 49.04
C LEU A 364 41.69 -0.96 50.28
N THR A 365 42.95 -1.40 50.29
CA THR A 365 43.93 -1.60 51.40
C THR A 365 45.01 -2.52 50.82
N ARG A 366 46.33 -2.31 50.95
CA ARG A 366 47.13 -1.60 51.94
C ARG A 366 48.47 -1.20 51.31
#